data_AF-A0A962HV95-F1
#
_entry.id   AF-A0A962HV95-F1
#
_cell.length_a   1.000
_cell.length_b   1.000
_cell.length_c   1.000
_cell.angle_alpha   90.00
_cell.angle_beta   90.00
_cell.angle_gamma   90.00
#
_symmetry.space_group_name_H-M   'P 1'
#
loop_
_entity.id
_entity.type
_entity.pdbx_description
1 polymer ?
#
loop_
_entity_poly.entity_id
_entity_poly.type
_entity_poly.pdbx_seq_one_letter_code
_entity_poly.pdbx_strand_id
1 'polypeptide(L)' 'GAAAGHAHRTEEMGDLLFAVANWARHLGIDAEEALRLANAKFERRFRHMERLAEAGFRKLDELEPAAWEALWADAKHAI' A
#
# COMPACT_ATOMS: atom_id res chain seq x y z
N GLY A 1 -2.72 26.83 -15.79
CA GLY A 1 -2.95 27.11 -14.34
C GLY A 1 -2.87 25.83 -13.53
N ALA A 2 -2.75 25.91 -12.20
CA ALA A 2 -2.53 24.75 -11.32
C ALA A 2 -3.56 23.61 -11.51
N ALA A 3 -4.83 23.95 -11.81
CA ALA A 3 -5.88 22.97 -12.10
C ALA A 3 -5.63 22.15 -13.38
N ALA A 4 -5.14 22.79 -14.45
CA ALA A 4 -4.77 22.10 -15.69
C ALA A 4 -3.59 21.13 -15.47
N GLY A 5 -2.66 21.48 -14.56
CA GLY A 5 -1.55 20.60 -14.21
C GLY A 5 -1.96 19.38 -13.37
N HIS A 6 -2.95 19.53 -12.48
CA HIS A 6 -3.51 18.39 -11.75
C HIS A 6 -4.29 17.45 -12.68
N ALA A 7 -5.14 17.99 -13.56
CA ALA A 7 -5.89 17.19 -14.53
C ALA A 7 -4.96 16.36 -15.42
N HIS A 8 -3.90 16.98 -15.96
CA HIS A 8 -2.93 16.27 -16.79
C HIS A 8 -2.18 15.18 -16.00
N ARG A 9 -1.76 15.42 -14.75
CA ARG A 9 -1.15 14.36 -13.92
C ARG A 9 -2.10 13.20 -13.63
N THR A 10 -3.38 13.48 -13.47
CA THR A 10 -4.39 12.43 -13.26
C THR A 10 -4.58 11.59 -14.51
N GLU A 11 -4.56 12.20 -15.69
CA GLU A 11 -4.57 11.51 -16.99
C GLU A 11 -3.36 10.58 -17.14
N GLU A 12 -2.14 11.09 -16.94
CA GLU A 12 -0.90 10.30 -17.00
C GLU A 12 -0.87 9.14 -15.98
N MET A 13 -1.43 9.36 -14.78
CA MET A 13 -1.57 8.29 -13.78
C MET A 13 -2.53 7.19 -14.27
N GLY A 14 -3.60 7.57 -14.96
CA GLY A 14 -4.54 6.63 -15.58
C GLY A 14 -3.86 5.76 -16.64
N ASP A 15 -3.06 6.37 -17.51
CA ASP A 15 -2.31 5.65 -18.55
C ASP A 15 -1.30 4.66 -17.96
N LEU A 16 -0.61 5.05 -16.89
CA LEU A 16 0.30 4.15 -16.17
C LEU A 16 -0.45 2.95 -15.57
N LEU A 17 -1.57 3.19 -14.88
CA LEU A 17 -2.39 2.13 -14.29
C LEU A 17 -2.94 1.18 -15.37
N PHE A 18 -3.37 1.72 -16.51
CA PHE A 18 -3.83 0.94 -17.65
C PHE A 18 -2.72 0.10 -18.27
N ALA A 19 -1.51 0.64 -18.39
CA ALA A 19 -0.34 -0.09 -18.86
C ALA A 19 0.02 -1.26 -17.93
N VAL A 20 -0.01 -1.04 -16.61
CA VAL A 20 0.22 -2.10 -15.60
C VAL A 20 -0.86 -3.18 -15.64
N ALA A 21 -2.13 -2.81 -15.77
CA ALA A 21 -3.23 -3.76 -15.89
C ALA A 21 -3.12 -4.60 -17.18
N ASN A 22 -2.73 -3.98 -18.30
CA ASN A 22 -2.47 -4.71 -19.54
C ASN A 22 -1.27 -5.65 -19.43
N TRP A 23 -0.21 -5.24 -18.74
CA TRP A 23 0.91 -6.13 -18.46
C TRP A 23 0.42 -7.36 -17.69
N ALA A 24 -0.32 -7.18 -16.59
CA ALA A 24 -0.90 -8.29 -15.83
C ALA A 24 -1.68 -9.26 -16.74
N ARG A 25 -2.54 -8.72 -17.63
CA ARG A 25 -3.27 -9.50 -18.64
C ARG A 25 -2.33 -10.29 -19.57
N HIS A 26 -1.24 -9.68 -20.05
CA HIS A 26 -0.25 -10.37 -20.90
C HIS A 26 0.48 -11.50 -20.18
N LEU A 27 0.58 -11.44 -18.85
CA LEU A 27 1.13 -12.52 -18.01
C LEU A 27 0.09 -13.57 -17.61
N GLY A 28 -1.17 -13.42 -18.02
CA GLY A 28 -2.27 -14.29 -17.59
C GLY A 28 -2.69 -14.07 -16.13
N ILE A 29 -2.39 -12.90 -15.57
CA ILE A 29 -2.74 -12.53 -14.19
C ILE A 29 -3.97 -11.62 -14.23
N ASP A 30 -4.97 -11.92 -13.41
CA ASP A 30 -6.10 -11.02 -13.17
C ASP A 30 -5.64 -9.83 -12.30
N ALA A 31 -5.72 -8.62 -12.86
CA ALA A 31 -5.22 -7.41 -12.21
C ALA A 31 -6.06 -7.00 -10.98
N GLU A 32 -7.37 -7.23 -11.01
CA GLU A 32 -8.28 -6.90 -9.90
C GLU A 32 -7.99 -7.84 -8.72
N GLU A 33 -7.89 -9.14 -8.99
CA GLU A 33 -7.55 -10.13 -7.98
C GLU A 33 -6.15 -9.87 -7.39
N ALA A 34 -5.16 -9.56 -8.23
CA ALA A 34 -3.81 -9.22 -7.77
C ALA A 34 -3.81 -8.00 -6.84
N LEU A 35 -4.59 -6.96 -7.17
CA LEU A 35 -4.75 -5.78 -6.32
C LEU A 35 -5.49 -6.11 -5.02
N ARG A 36 -6.55 -6.93 -5.07
CA ARG A 36 -7.29 -7.38 -3.90
C ARG A 36 -6.40 -8.15 -2.92
N LEU A 37 -5.55 -9.04 -3.43
CA LEU A 37 -4.57 -9.79 -2.63
C LEU A 37 -3.50 -8.86 -2.05
N ALA A 38 -3.04 -7.86 -2.81
CA ALA A 38 -2.12 -6.85 -2.30
C ALA A 38 -2.77 -6.07 -1.14
N ASN A 39 -3.98 -5.56 -1.30
CA ASN A 39 -4.71 -4.84 -0.26
C ASN A 39 -4.88 -5.69 1.01
N ALA A 40 -5.30 -6.95 0.87
CA ALA A 40 -5.41 -7.88 1.99
C ALA A 40 -4.06 -8.11 2.71
N LYS A 41 -2.95 -8.15 1.97
CA LYS A 41 -1.60 -8.25 2.56
C LYS A 41 -1.23 -6.99 3.35
N PHE A 42 -1.49 -5.81 2.81
CA PHE A 42 -1.26 -4.54 3.52
C PHE A 42 -2.10 -4.44 4.79
N GLU A 43 -3.37 -4.84 4.74
CA GLU A 43 -4.26 -4.88 5.90
C GLU A 43 -3.72 -5.83 6.99
N ARG A 44 -3.30 -7.05 6.64
CA ARG A 44 -2.73 -7.99 7.62
C ARG A 44 -1.47 -7.42 8.28
N ARG A 45 -0.62 -6.73 7.52
CA ARG A 45 0.59 -6.07 8.04
C ARG A 45 0.25 -4.93 8.98
N PHE A 46 -0.71 -4.09 8.61
CA PHE A 46 -1.17 -3.00 9.46
C PHE A 46 -1.72 -3.52 10.79
N ARG A 47 -2.60 -4.53 10.75
CA ARG A 47 -3.13 -5.19 11.95
C ARG A 47 -2.03 -5.81 12.82
N HIS A 48 -0.95 -6.29 12.21
CA HIS A 48 0.20 -6.82 12.95
C HIS A 48 0.93 -5.70 13.69
N MET A 49 1.17 -4.56 13.04
CA MET A 49 1.76 -3.39 13.68
C MET A 49 0.90 -2.87 14.84
N GLU A 50 -0.42 -2.79 14.67
CA GLU A 50 -1.35 -2.37 15.72
C GLU A 50 -1.20 -3.24 16.98
N ARG A 51 -1.18 -4.57 16.82
CA ARG A 51 -0.98 -5.50 17.94
C ARG A 51 0.36 -5.31 18.65
N LEU A 52 1.43 -5.05 17.90
CA LEU A 52 2.75 -4.81 18.49
C LEU A 52 2.83 -3.47 19.23
N ALA A 53 2.21 -2.42 18.69
CA ALA A 53 2.12 -1.12 19.34
C ALA A 53 1.32 -1.23 20.65
N GLU A 54 0.17 -1.92 20.62
CA GLU A 54 -0.68 -2.14 21.79
C GLU A 54 0.04 -2.94 22.90
N ALA A 55 0.87 -3.92 22.53
CA ALA A 55 1.71 -4.65 23.49
C ALA A 55 2.73 -3.74 24.21
N GLY A 56 3.12 -2.63 23.59
CA GLY A 56 3.94 -1.58 24.17
C GLY A 56 3.13 -0.48 24.88
N PHE A 57 1.82 -0.67 25.08
CA PHE A 57 0.88 0.30 25.65
C PHE A 57 0.84 1.64 24.89
N ARG A 58 0.99 1.60 23.56
CA ARG A 58 0.89 2.78 22.67
C ARG A 58 -0.04 2.50 21.51
N LYS A 59 -0.65 3.55 20.94
CA LYS A 59 -1.32 3.43 19.64
C LYS A 59 -0.33 3.62 18.50
N LEU A 60 -0.67 3.10 17.33
CA LEU A 60 0.20 3.15 16.16
C LEU A 60 0.42 4.59 15.64
N ASP A 61 -0.59 5.45 15.75
CA ASP A 61 -0.57 6.87 15.36
C ASP A 61 0.17 7.77 16.36
N GLU A 62 0.45 7.26 17.56
CA GLU A 62 1.24 7.93 18.60
C GLU A 62 2.75 7.58 18.50
N LEU A 63 3.14 6.72 17.56
CA LEU A 63 4.52 6.34 17.38
C LEU A 63 5.30 7.38 16.57
N GLU A 64 6.54 7.60 16.99
CA GLU A 64 7.52 8.32 16.18
C GLU A 64 7.77 7.59 14.85
N PRO A 65 8.08 8.31 13.75
CA PRO A 65 8.28 7.72 12.43
C PRO A 65 9.25 6.53 12.41
N ALA A 66 10.36 6.61 13.16
CA ALA A 66 11.34 5.54 13.24
C ALA A 66 10.77 4.25 13.87
N ALA A 67 9.92 4.38 14.89
CA ALA A 67 9.26 3.23 15.51
C ALA A 67 8.20 2.63 14.58
N TRP A 68 7.46 3.47 13.85
CA TRP A 68 6.51 3.03 12.84
C TRP A 68 7.21 2.25 11.72
N GLU A 69 8.33 2.77 11.20
CA GLU A 69 9.15 2.10 10.18
C GLU A 69 9.70 0.76 10.66
N ALA A 70 10.15 0.67 11.91
CA ALA A 70 10.62 -0.58 12.50
C ALA A 70 9.50 -1.64 12.56
N LEU A 71 8.31 -1.26 13.03
CA LEU A 71 7.15 -2.15 13.05
C LEU A 71 6.70 -2.56 11.63
N TRP A 72 6.78 -1.66 10.66
CA TRP A 72 6.47 -1.97 9.26
C TRP A 72 7.47 -2.95 8.64
N ALA A 73 8.77 -2.78 8.95
CA ALA A 73 9.81 -3.70 8.53
C ALA A 73 9.59 -5.09 9.14
N ASP A 74 9.24 -5.16 10.43
CA ASP A 74 8.90 -6.42 11.09
C ASP A 74 7.68 -7.11 10.44
N ALA A 75 6.58 -6.37 10.26
CA ALA A 75 5.38 -6.87 9.62
C ALA A 75 5.61 -7.38 8.18
N LYS A 76 6.55 -6.77 7.44
CA LYS A 76 6.98 -7.24 6.11
C LYS A 76 7.71 -8.58 6.13
N HIS A 77 8.43 -8.88 7.19
CA HIS A 77 9.15 -10.16 7.36
C HIS A 77 8.24 -11.25 7.91
N ALA A 78 7.30 -10.91 8.78
CA ALA A 78 6.39 -11.86 9.40
C ALA A 78 5.23 -12.33 8.49
N ILE A 79 4.90 -11.55 7.44
CA ILE A 79 3.74 -11.76 6.54
C ILE A 79 4.12 -11.60 5.07
#